data_AF-A0A1F4QIW9-F1
#
_entry.id   AF-A0A1F4QIW9-F1
#
_cell.length_a   1.000
_cell.length_b   1.000
_cell.length_c   1.000
_cell.angle_alpha   90.00
_cell.angle_beta   90.00
_cell.angle_gamma   90.00
#
_symmetry.space_group_name_H-M   'P 1'
#
loop_
_entity.id
_entity.type
_entity.pdbx_description
1 polymer ?
#
loop_
_entity_poly.entity_id
_entity_poly.type
_entity_poly.pdbx_seq_one_letter_code
_entity_poly.pdbx_strand_id
1 'polypeptide(L)'
;PGADLRTDVPKYCIYRDGALAGEVTDLRSVWRDDLVSFLLGCSFTFEAALLQAGVPVRHIEERRNVPMFITSIPCAPAGVFRGPLVVTLRPIPAGLVARAVQITGRYPGVHGSPVHIGDPAAIGVRDLGRPDFGDAVTIRPGEIPVFWACGVTPQAVAMQAKPPLMLTHAPGHMFITDLRNEELAAS
;
A
#
# COMPACT_ATOMS: atom_id res chain seq x y z
N PRO A 1 1.06 -20.84 -12.94
CA PRO A 1 0.03 -20.56 -13.99
C PRO A 1 -1.20 -21.46 -13.84
N GLY A 2 -2.41 -20.89 -13.81
CA GLY A 2 -3.66 -21.61 -13.53
C GLY A 2 -4.53 -20.98 -12.43
N ALA A 3 -4.10 -19.85 -11.87
CA ALA A 3 -4.86 -19.11 -10.87
C ALA A 3 -6.11 -18.43 -11.45
N ASP A 4 -7.14 -18.30 -10.63
CA ASP A 4 -8.40 -17.61 -10.94
C ASP A 4 -8.63 -16.47 -9.93
N LEU A 5 -8.52 -15.21 -10.41
CA LEU A 5 -8.70 -14.01 -9.59
C LEU A 5 -10.11 -13.87 -8.99
N ARG A 6 -11.07 -14.70 -9.42
CA ARG A 6 -12.43 -14.71 -8.86
C ARG A 6 -12.52 -15.49 -7.56
N THR A 7 -11.58 -16.40 -7.30
CA THR A 7 -11.63 -17.34 -6.17
C THR A 7 -10.35 -17.42 -5.35
N ASP A 8 -9.20 -17.07 -5.93
CA ASP A 8 -7.89 -17.38 -5.33
C ASP A 8 -7.37 -16.26 -4.41
N VAL A 9 -8.17 -15.22 -4.20
CA VAL A 9 -7.98 -14.24 -3.13
C VAL A 9 -8.88 -14.61 -1.95
N PRO A 10 -8.38 -14.60 -0.70
CA PRO A 10 -9.17 -15.08 0.44
C PRO A 10 -10.45 -14.29 0.74
N LYS A 11 -10.49 -12.99 0.39
CA LYS A 11 -11.64 -12.10 0.63
C LYS A 11 -11.60 -10.88 -0.26
N TYR A 12 -12.76 -10.46 -0.74
CA TYR A 12 -12.96 -9.33 -1.64
C TYR A 12 -13.91 -8.29 -1.05
N CYS A 13 -13.74 -7.04 -1.49
CA CYS A 13 -14.67 -5.94 -1.26
C CYS A 13 -15.35 -5.56 -2.58
N ILE A 14 -16.66 -5.38 -2.55
CA ILE A 14 -17.47 -4.93 -3.68
C ILE A 14 -17.83 -3.46 -3.44
N TYR A 15 -17.43 -2.59 -4.35
CA TYR A 15 -17.81 -1.18 -4.35
C TYR A 15 -18.77 -0.88 -5.50
N ARG A 16 -19.83 -0.12 -5.20
CA ARG A 16 -20.79 0.40 -6.18
C ARG A 16 -20.90 1.90 -6.01
N ASP A 17 -20.70 2.64 -7.10
CA ASP A 17 -20.71 4.11 -7.10
C ASP A 17 -19.81 4.73 -6.01
N GLY A 18 -18.67 4.07 -5.77
CA GLY A 18 -17.67 4.46 -4.75
C GLY A 18 -18.01 4.11 -3.30
N ALA A 19 -19.13 3.46 -3.03
CA ALA A 19 -19.52 3.00 -1.68
C ALA A 19 -19.31 1.48 -1.53
N LEU A 20 -18.85 1.06 -0.35
CA LEU A 20 -18.71 -0.37 -0.01
C LEU A 20 -20.11 -1.00 0.07
N ALA A 21 -20.42 -1.91 -0.84
CA ALA A 21 -21.69 -2.61 -0.93
C ALA A 21 -21.69 -3.96 -0.20
N GLY A 22 -20.50 -4.53 0.05
CA GLY A 22 -20.35 -5.76 0.81
C GLY A 22 -18.99 -6.42 0.62
N GLU A 23 -18.77 -7.49 1.36
CA GLU A 23 -17.58 -8.33 1.27
C GLU A 23 -17.99 -9.76 0.92
N VAL A 24 -17.19 -10.44 0.10
CA VAL A 24 -17.43 -11.81 -0.36
C VAL A 24 -16.12 -12.59 -0.40
N THR A 25 -16.20 -13.92 -0.42
CA THR A 25 -15.04 -14.80 -0.62
C THR A 25 -14.96 -15.34 -2.05
N ASP A 26 -15.89 -14.95 -2.92
CA ASP A 26 -16.01 -15.42 -4.30
C ASP A 26 -16.64 -14.32 -5.16
N LEU A 27 -16.02 -14.01 -6.30
CA LEU A 27 -16.49 -12.98 -7.23
C LEU A 27 -17.33 -13.51 -8.40
N ARG A 28 -17.49 -14.82 -8.58
CA ARG A 28 -18.13 -15.41 -9.79
C ARG A 28 -19.54 -14.91 -10.03
N SER A 29 -20.30 -14.61 -8.97
CA SER A 29 -21.68 -14.09 -9.06
C SER A 29 -21.76 -12.61 -9.46
N VAL A 30 -20.66 -11.86 -9.35
CA VAL A 30 -20.61 -10.41 -9.64
C VAL A 30 -19.64 -10.06 -10.78
N TRP A 31 -18.87 -11.04 -11.26
CA TRP A 31 -17.93 -10.88 -12.36
C TRP A 31 -18.67 -10.61 -13.68
N ARG A 32 -18.07 -9.78 -14.52
CA ARG A 32 -18.56 -9.46 -15.87
C ARG A 32 -17.40 -9.60 -16.85
N ASP A 33 -17.72 -9.96 -18.09
CA ASP A 33 -16.71 -10.20 -19.12
C ASP A 33 -15.97 -8.93 -19.58
N ASP A 34 -16.51 -7.75 -19.24
CA ASP A 34 -15.92 -6.45 -19.55
C ASP A 34 -14.95 -5.93 -18.47
N LEU A 35 -14.73 -6.69 -17.39
CA LEU A 35 -13.85 -6.28 -16.31
C LEU A 35 -12.37 -6.46 -16.66
N VAL A 36 -11.56 -5.49 -16.24
CA VAL A 36 -10.09 -5.54 -16.34
C VAL A 36 -9.52 -5.64 -14.93
N SER A 37 -8.59 -6.57 -14.73
CA SER A 37 -7.92 -6.79 -13.45
C SER A 37 -6.54 -6.18 -13.41
N PHE A 38 -6.19 -5.55 -12.29
CA PHE A 38 -4.88 -4.99 -12.03
C PHE A 38 -4.31 -5.66 -10.77
N LEU A 39 -3.16 -6.33 -10.90
CA LEU A 39 -2.39 -6.78 -9.75
C LEU A 39 -1.37 -5.70 -9.42
N LEU A 40 -1.50 -5.12 -8.22
CA LEU A 40 -0.66 -4.03 -7.75
C LEU A 40 0.26 -4.54 -6.65
N GLY A 41 1.54 -4.14 -6.70
CA GLY A 41 2.55 -4.52 -5.72
C GLY A 41 2.22 -4.07 -4.30
N CYS A 42 2.76 -4.80 -3.30
CA CYS A 42 2.56 -4.54 -1.88
C CYS A 42 3.89 -4.26 -1.16
N SER A 43 3.85 -3.55 -0.03
CA SER A 43 5.04 -3.21 0.75
C SER A 43 5.75 -4.41 1.36
N PHE A 44 5.06 -5.54 1.52
CA PHE A 44 5.64 -6.76 2.09
C PHE A 44 6.94 -7.19 1.39
N THR A 45 7.05 -6.94 0.08
CA THR A 45 8.23 -7.29 -0.72
C THR A 45 9.51 -6.62 -0.21
N PHE A 46 9.49 -5.32 0.11
CA PHE A 46 10.70 -4.65 0.58
C PHE A 46 10.89 -4.74 2.11
N GLU A 47 9.83 -5.02 2.88
CA GLU A 47 9.95 -5.17 4.34
C GLU A 47 10.83 -6.34 4.72
N ALA A 48 10.71 -7.47 3.99
CA ALA A 48 11.62 -8.60 4.15
C ALA A 48 13.07 -8.19 3.88
N ALA A 49 13.33 -7.43 2.82
CA ALA A 49 14.66 -6.94 2.47
C ALA A 49 15.22 -5.94 3.51
N LEU A 50 14.37 -5.08 4.07
CA LEU A 50 14.75 -4.17 5.15
C LEU A 50 15.19 -4.97 6.40
N LEU A 51 14.38 -5.94 6.83
CA LEU A 51 14.67 -6.77 7.99
C LEU A 51 15.95 -7.58 7.80
N GLN A 52 16.15 -8.20 6.63
CA GLN A 52 17.38 -8.93 6.30
C GLN A 52 18.64 -8.05 6.35
N ALA A 53 18.51 -6.76 6.04
CA ALA A 53 19.61 -5.80 6.10
C ALA A 53 19.78 -5.11 7.47
N GLY A 54 19.02 -5.56 8.48
CA GLY A 54 19.04 -5.02 9.84
C GLY A 54 18.34 -3.67 9.99
N VAL A 55 17.47 -3.29 9.05
CA VAL A 55 16.62 -2.10 9.18
C VAL A 55 15.30 -2.51 9.84
N PRO A 56 14.96 -1.96 11.02
CA PRO A 56 13.77 -2.37 11.75
C PRO A 56 12.48 -1.93 11.02
N VAL A 57 11.42 -2.72 11.20
CA VAL A 57 10.09 -2.43 10.69
C VAL A 57 9.11 -2.38 11.86
N ARG A 58 8.87 -1.17 12.37
CA ARG A 58 8.16 -0.91 13.63
C ARG A 58 6.81 -1.62 13.77
N HIS A 59 5.96 -1.60 12.74
CA HIS A 59 4.64 -2.20 12.83
C HIS A 59 4.70 -3.75 12.93
N ILE A 60 5.73 -4.38 12.35
CA ILE A 60 5.98 -5.82 12.51
C ILE A 60 6.40 -6.12 13.96
N GLU A 61 7.33 -5.33 14.51
CA GLU A 61 7.79 -5.46 15.90
C GLU A 61 6.64 -5.30 16.90
N GLU A 62 5.70 -4.40 16.61
CA GLU A 62 4.53 -4.11 17.45
C GLU A 62 3.30 -4.97 17.12
N ARG A 63 3.38 -5.87 16.13
CA ARG A 63 2.26 -6.69 15.65
C ARG A 63 1.02 -5.86 15.29
N ARG A 64 1.25 -4.78 14.55
CA ARG A 64 0.26 -3.80 14.11
C ARG A 64 0.17 -3.76 12.60
N ASN A 65 -0.97 -3.33 12.08
CA ASN A 65 -1.07 -2.98 10.67
C ASN A 65 -0.29 -1.69 10.41
N VAL A 66 0.40 -1.63 9.26
CA VAL A 66 1.20 -0.45 8.91
C VAL A 66 0.31 0.81 8.88
N PRO A 67 0.73 1.92 9.51
CA PRO A 67 -0.03 3.17 9.47
C PRO A 67 0.02 3.77 8.06
N MET A 68 -1.16 4.16 7.57
CA MET A 68 -1.34 4.77 6.26
C MET A 68 -1.98 6.14 6.40
N PHE A 69 -1.52 7.09 5.59
CA PHE A 69 -1.97 8.48 5.62
C PHE A 69 -2.31 8.99 4.23
N ILE A 70 -3.43 9.69 4.12
CA ILE A 70 -3.82 10.47 2.95
C ILE A 70 -3.00 11.77 2.97
N THR A 71 -2.23 12.01 1.91
CA THR A 71 -1.36 13.18 1.83
C THR A 71 -2.02 14.36 1.11
N SER A 72 -1.36 15.51 1.15
CA SER A 72 -1.68 16.66 0.27
C SER A 72 -1.08 16.54 -1.13
N ILE A 73 -0.31 15.48 -1.43
CA ILE A 73 0.35 15.29 -2.72
C ILE A 73 -0.68 14.72 -3.72
N PRO A 74 -1.01 15.41 -4.82
CA PRO A 74 -1.92 14.88 -5.82
C PRO A 74 -1.24 13.81 -6.69
N CYS A 75 -1.95 12.73 -7.00
CA CYS A 75 -1.56 11.84 -8.10
C CYS A 75 -1.73 12.54 -9.45
N ALA A 76 -0.94 12.12 -10.44
CA ALA A 76 -1.19 12.53 -11.82
C ALA A 76 -2.59 12.08 -12.26
N PRO A 77 -3.45 12.98 -12.77
CA PRO A 77 -4.82 12.64 -13.12
C PRO A 77 -4.88 11.78 -14.39
N ALA A 78 -5.82 10.84 -14.43
CA ALA A 78 -6.11 10.00 -15.59
C ALA A 78 -7.63 9.93 -15.83
N GLY A 79 -8.15 10.79 -16.71
CA GLY A 79 -9.59 10.89 -16.96
C GLY A 79 -10.40 11.25 -15.70
N VAL A 80 -11.31 10.36 -15.32
CA VAL A 80 -12.14 10.49 -14.10
C VAL A 80 -11.35 10.22 -12.82
N PHE A 81 -10.21 9.52 -12.91
CA PHE A 81 -9.39 9.17 -11.76
C PHE A 81 -8.50 10.35 -11.35
N ARG A 82 -8.76 10.87 -10.17
CA ARG A 82 -8.00 11.94 -9.51
C ARG A 82 -8.12 11.77 -8.00
N GLY A 83 -7.05 12.09 -7.28
CA GLY A 83 -7.05 12.04 -5.83
C GLY A 83 -5.66 12.17 -5.23
N PRO A 84 -5.58 12.23 -3.90
CA PRO A 84 -4.31 12.30 -3.18
C PRO A 84 -3.57 10.98 -3.20
N LEU A 85 -2.24 11.05 -3.15
CA LEU A 85 -1.38 9.92 -2.85
C LEU A 85 -1.61 9.46 -1.41
N VAL A 86 -1.77 8.16 -1.21
CA VAL A 86 -1.75 7.55 0.12
C VAL A 86 -0.36 6.97 0.37
N VAL A 87 0.17 7.20 1.56
CA VAL A 87 1.50 6.74 1.96
C VAL A 87 1.45 5.84 3.19
N THR A 88 2.41 4.94 3.32
CA THR A 88 2.69 4.19 4.56
C THR A 88 3.85 4.82 5.31
N LEU A 89 3.80 4.82 6.64
CA LEU A 89 4.90 5.30 7.50
C LEU A 89 5.68 4.13 8.09
N ARG A 90 7.02 4.21 8.04
CA ARG A 90 7.92 3.44 8.89
C ARG A 90 8.91 4.39 9.59
N PRO A 91 8.98 4.40 10.92
CA PRO A 91 10.04 5.07 11.65
C PRO A 91 11.36 4.34 11.44
N ILE A 92 12.38 5.03 10.95
CA ILE A 92 13.70 4.45 10.65
C ILE A 92 14.77 5.17 11.48
N PRO A 93 15.66 4.47 12.21
CA PRO A 93 16.78 5.11 12.88
C PRO A 93 17.59 6.00 11.92
N ALA A 94 17.95 7.21 12.33
CA ALA A 94 18.56 8.21 11.44
C ALA A 94 19.76 7.68 10.63
N GLY A 95 20.65 6.90 11.27
CA GLY A 95 21.81 6.29 10.62
C GLY A 95 21.50 5.19 9.59
N LEU A 96 20.26 4.71 9.53
CA LEU A 96 19.80 3.67 8.61
C LEU A 96 18.92 4.18 7.47
N VAL A 97 18.55 5.47 7.46
CA VAL A 97 17.66 6.05 6.43
C VAL A 97 18.23 5.87 5.03
N ALA A 98 19.52 6.19 4.82
CA ALA A 98 20.17 6.02 3.52
C ALA A 98 20.16 4.56 3.05
N ARG A 99 20.39 3.61 3.97
CA ARG A 99 20.30 2.18 3.69
C ARG A 99 18.88 1.77 3.31
N ALA A 100 17.87 2.24 4.04
CA ALA A 100 16.47 1.97 3.74
C ALA A 100 16.08 2.47 2.34
N VAL A 101 16.52 3.67 1.95
CA VAL A 101 16.32 4.22 0.61
C VAL A 101 16.97 3.33 -0.45
N GLN A 102 18.24 2.95 -0.27
CA GLN A 102 18.97 2.11 -1.22
C GLN A 102 18.32 0.75 -1.42
N ILE A 103 17.87 0.10 -0.33
CA ILE A 103 17.21 -1.20 -0.39
C ILE A 103 15.87 -1.09 -1.12
N THR A 104 15.02 -0.16 -0.69
CA THR A 104 13.66 -0.03 -1.24
C THR A 104 13.65 0.48 -2.68
N GLY A 105 14.63 1.32 -3.06
CA GLY A 105 14.82 1.82 -4.42
C GLY A 105 15.09 0.74 -5.47
N ARG A 106 15.55 -0.46 -5.05
CA ARG A 106 15.75 -1.61 -5.95
C ARG A 106 14.43 -2.24 -6.43
N TYR A 107 13.28 -1.80 -5.93
CA TYR A 107 12.00 -2.41 -6.24
C TYR A 107 11.02 -1.41 -6.91
N PRO A 108 11.37 -0.84 -8.09
CA PRO A 108 10.58 0.22 -8.73
C PRO A 108 9.19 -0.25 -9.17
N GLY A 109 9.01 -1.55 -9.48
CA GLY A 109 7.74 -2.12 -9.92
C GLY A 109 6.71 -2.37 -8.81
N VAL A 110 7.05 -2.13 -7.54
CA VAL A 110 6.13 -2.35 -6.40
C VAL A 110 5.88 -1.06 -5.62
N HIS A 111 6.84 -0.59 -4.83
CA HIS A 111 6.72 0.65 -4.02
C HIS A 111 7.90 1.59 -4.23
N GLY A 112 9.05 1.09 -4.66
CA GLY A 112 10.24 1.88 -4.96
C GLY A 112 10.81 2.63 -3.75
N SER A 113 11.56 3.68 -4.04
CA SER A 113 12.14 4.59 -3.05
C SER A 113 11.06 5.32 -2.23
N PRO A 114 11.38 5.82 -1.03
CA PRO A 114 10.48 6.67 -0.27
C PRO A 114 10.03 7.88 -1.10
N VAL A 115 8.77 8.26 -0.95
CA VAL A 115 8.21 9.48 -1.55
C VAL A 115 8.45 10.70 -0.67
N HIS A 116 8.68 10.51 0.63
CA HIS A 116 8.98 11.58 1.58
C HIS A 116 9.78 11.07 2.78
N ILE A 117 10.63 11.94 3.33
CA ILE A 117 11.50 11.65 4.49
C ILE A 117 11.49 12.88 5.41
N GLY A 118 11.20 12.68 6.69
CA GLY A 118 11.24 13.74 7.70
C GLY A 118 9.86 14.30 8.03
N ASP A 119 9.74 15.64 8.01
CA ASP A 119 8.58 16.36 8.57
C ASP A 119 7.25 15.95 7.89
N PRO A 120 6.32 15.30 8.60
CA PRO A 120 5.03 14.86 8.03
C PRO A 120 4.14 16.02 7.57
N ALA A 121 4.29 17.21 8.16
CA ALA A 121 3.47 18.37 7.80
C ALA A 121 3.71 18.81 6.34
N ALA A 122 4.91 18.58 5.81
CA ALA A 122 5.26 18.89 4.42
C ALA A 122 4.42 18.10 3.39
N ILE A 123 3.87 16.95 3.79
CA ILE A 123 2.97 16.13 2.97
C ILE A 123 1.52 16.16 3.48
N GLY A 124 1.18 17.15 4.31
CA GLY A 124 -0.17 17.38 4.81
C GLY A 124 -0.59 16.47 5.98
N VAL A 125 0.31 15.63 6.50
CA VAL A 125 0.02 14.73 7.62
C VAL A 125 0.29 15.48 8.93
N ARG A 126 -0.78 15.76 9.69
CA ARG A 126 -0.71 16.61 10.90
C ARG A 126 -0.49 15.83 12.20
N ASP A 127 -0.93 14.58 12.25
CA ASP A 127 -0.90 13.76 13.45
C ASP A 127 -0.59 12.29 13.10
N LEU A 128 0.62 11.85 13.44
CA LEU A 128 1.05 10.47 13.19
C LEU A 128 0.39 9.45 14.14
N GLY A 129 -0.22 9.92 15.23
CA GLY A 129 -1.00 9.09 16.15
C GLY A 129 -2.40 8.73 15.63
N ARG A 130 -2.83 9.32 14.50
CA ARG A 130 -4.16 9.12 13.91
C ARG A 130 -4.05 8.81 12.42
N PRO A 131 -3.61 7.59 12.05
CA PRO A 131 -3.59 7.20 10.65
C PRO A 131 -5.01 7.11 10.07
N ASP A 132 -5.13 7.39 8.78
CA ASP A 132 -6.39 7.24 8.04
C ASP A 132 -6.76 5.76 7.87
N PHE A 133 -5.75 4.89 7.78
CA PHE A 133 -5.91 3.43 7.76
C PHE A 133 -4.80 2.73 8.54
N GLY A 134 -5.09 1.54 9.06
CA GLY A 134 -4.14 0.77 9.87
C GLY A 134 -4.02 1.29 11.30
N ASP A 135 -2.90 0.99 11.95
CA ASP A 135 -2.70 1.27 13.37
C ASP A 135 -1.53 2.25 13.56
N ALA A 136 -1.66 3.19 14.49
CA ALA A 136 -0.56 4.08 14.87
C ALA A 136 0.61 3.26 15.45
N VAL A 137 1.85 3.75 15.33
CA VAL A 137 3.04 3.05 15.83
C VAL A 137 3.94 3.97 16.65
N THR A 138 4.77 3.39 17.50
CA THR A 138 5.73 4.17 18.29
C THR A 138 6.84 4.73 17.40
N ILE A 139 7.14 6.02 17.57
CA ILE A 139 8.33 6.67 16.99
C ILE A 139 9.28 6.99 18.15
N ARG A 140 10.43 6.31 18.18
CA ARG A 140 11.41 6.45 19.26
C ARG A 140 12.32 7.66 19.01
N PRO A 141 12.93 8.23 20.07
CA PRO A 141 13.96 9.25 19.91
C PRO A 141 15.07 8.79 18.94
N GLY A 142 15.42 9.63 17.97
CA GLY A 142 16.42 9.32 16.94
C GLY A 142 15.89 8.55 15.72
N GLU A 143 14.61 8.20 15.69
CA GLU A 143 13.94 7.69 14.49
C GLU A 143 13.37 8.82 13.64
N ILE A 144 13.48 8.67 12.32
CA ILE A 144 12.98 9.59 11.32
C ILE A 144 11.75 8.97 10.66
N PRO A 145 10.63 9.70 10.54
CA PRO A 145 9.49 9.27 9.75
C PRO A 145 9.86 9.15 8.27
N VAL A 146 9.67 7.96 7.69
CA VAL A 146 9.92 7.70 6.26
C VAL A 146 8.64 7.17 5.62
N PHE A 147 8.28 7.72 4.46
CA PHE A 147 7.00 7.49 3.81
C PHE A 147 7.17 6.87 2.42
N TRP A 148 6.42 5.82 2.14
CA TRP A 148 6.38 5.15 0.83
C TRP A 148 4.97 5.18 0.25
N ALA A 149 4.84 5.29 -1.07
CA ALA A 149 3.56 5.15 -1.76
C ALA A 149 2.87 3.83 -1.38
N CYS A 150 1.56 3.88 -1.18
CA CYS A 150 0.78 2.72 -0.76
C CYS A 150 -0.18 2.24 -1.86
N GLY A 151 -0.30 0.91 -1.99
CA GLY A 151 -1.23 0.24 -2.89
C GLY A 151 -2.72 0.48 -2.59
N VAL A 152 -3.07 1.17 -1.50
CA VAL A 152 -4.45 1.62 -1.23
C VAL A 152 -4.79 2.96 -1.89
N THR A 153 -3.82 3.63 -2.52
CA THR A 153 -4.07 4.88 -3.29
C THR A 153 -5.20 4.72 -4.32
N PRO A 154 -5.27 3.63 -5.11
CA PRO A 154 -6.39 3.40 -6.03
C PRO A 154 -7.73 3.26 -5.32
N GLN A 155 -7.77 2.71 -4.10
CA GLN A 155 -9.01 2.60 -3.33
C GLN A 155 -9.50 3.99 -2.93
N ALA A 156 -8.61 4.86 -2.44
CA ALA A 156 -8.94 6.25 -2.11
C ALA A 156 -9.41 7.04 -3.35
N VAL A 157 -8.70 6.89 -4.48
CA VAL A 157 -9.06 7.53 -5.76
C VAL A 157 -10.38 6.98 -6.31
N ALA A 158 -10.63 5.68 -6.21
CA ALA A 158 -11.86 5.07 -6.70
C ALA A 158 -13.09 5.44 -5.88
N MET A 159 -12.95 5.61 -4.56
CA MET A 159 -14.04 6.16 -3.72
C MET A 159 -14.43 7.58 -4.17
N GLN A 160 -13.48 8.36 -4.70
CA GLN A 160 -13.74 9.69 -5.25
C GLN A 160 -14.27 9.64 -6.70
N ALA A 161 -13.71 8.77 -7.54
CA ALA A 161 -14.10 8.62 -8.94
C ALA A 161 -15.47 7.95 -9.11
N LYS A 162 -15.94 7.21 -8.09
CA LYS A 162 -17.24 6.53 -8.04
C LYS A 162 -17.54 5.70 -9.29
N PRO A 163 -16.66 4.75 -9.66
CA PRO A 163 -16.98 3.85 -10.75
C PRO A 163 -18.26 3.06 -10.41
N PRO A 164 -19.11 2.73 -11.40
CA PRO A 164 -20.35 1.97 -11.15
C PRO A 164 -20.09 0.62 -10.47
N LEU A 165 -18.93 0.02 -10.73
CA LEU A 165 -18.47 -1.20 -10.10
C LEU A 165 -16.95 -1.18 -9.94
N MET A 166 -16.46 -1.51 -8.75
CA MET A 166 -15.05 -1.83 -8.50
C MET A 166 -14.97 -3.02 -7.54
N LEU A 167 -14.08 -3.96 -7.86
CA LEU A 167 -13.79 -5.14 -7.06
C LEU A 167 -12.35 -5.03 -6.56
N THR A 168 -12.12 -5.21 -5.27
CA THR A 168 -10.78 -5.22 -4.67
C THR A 168 -10.63 -6.42 -3.74
N HIS A 169 -9.41 -6.74 -3.35
CA HIS A 169 -9.19 -7.57 -2.17
C HIS A 169 -9.60 -6.80 -0.91
N ALA A 170 -9.98 -7.52 0.16
CA ALA A 170 -10.09 -6.94 1.49
C ALA A 170 -8.68 -6.72 2.08
N PRO A 171 -8.45 -5.66 2.89
CA PRO A 171 -7.16 -5.44 3.54
C PRO A 171 -6.63 -6.70 4.25
N GLY A 172 -5.36 -7.03 4.05
CA GLY A 172 -4.73 -8.23 4.63
C GLY A 172 -5.03 -9.56 3.90
N HIS A 173 -5.89 -9.55 2.88
CA HIS A 173 -6.28 -10.74 2.11
C HIS A 173 -5.76 -10.65 0.68
N MET A 174 -4.44 -10.54 0.49
CA MET A 174 -3.83 -10.31 -0.82
C MET A 174 -3.83 -11.58 -1.69
N PHE A 175 -3.68 -11.38 -3.00
CA PHE A 175 -3.37 -12.44 -3.96
C PHE A 175 -1.89 -12.84 -3.85
N ILE A 176 -1.61 -14.11 -3.60
CA ILE A 176 -0.25 -14.65 -3.52
C ILE A 176 0.15 -15.15 -4.92
N THR A 177 1.26 -14.62 -5.45
CA THR A 177 1.75 -14.98 -6.79
C THR A 177 2.84 -16.06 -6.73
N ASP A 178 3.09 -16.71 -7.86
CA ASP A 178 4.26 -17.60 -8.04
C ASP A 178 5.60 -16.82 -8.15
N LEU A 179 5.55 -15.49 -8.34
CA LEU A 179 6.74 -14.64 -8.44
C LEU A 179 7.44 -14.50 -7.09
N ARG A 180 8.76 -14.70 -7.08
CA ARG A 180 9.59 -14.45 -5.90
C ARG A 180 9.95 -12.97 -5.78
N ASN A 181 10.18 -12.52 -4.55
CA ASN A 181 10.56 -11.13 -4.28
C ASN A 181 11.87 -10.74 -5.00
N GLU A 182 12.81 -11.67 -5.16
CA GLU A 182 14.08 -11.44 -5.85
C GLU A 182 13.87 -11.13 -7.34
N GLU A 183 12.82 -11.66 -7.97
CA GLU A 183 12.49 -11.42 -9.37
C GLU A 183 11.89 -10.03 -9.60
N LEU A 184 11.41 -9.38 -8.53
CA LEU A 184 10.86 -8.02 -8.55
C LEU A 184 11.93 -6.94 -8.29
N ALA A 185 13.15 -7.35 -7.89
CA ALA A 185 14.26 -6.44 -7.75
C ALA A 185 14.81 -6.06 -9.13
N ALA A 186 14.85 -4.78 -9.44
CA ALA A 186 15.61 -4.27 -10.57
C ALA A 186 17.10 -4.57 -10.35
N SER A 187 17.75 -5.00 -11.43
CA SER A 187 19.20 -5.27 -11.48
C SER A 187 20.01 -4.00 -11.22
#